data_AF-A0A8X6N656-F1
#
_entry.id   AF-A0A8X6N656-F1
#
_cell.length_a   1.000
_cell.length_b   1.000
_cell.length_c   1.000
_cell.angle_alpha   90.00
_cell.angle_beta   90.00
_cell.angle_gamma   90.00
#
_symmetry.space_group_name_H-M   'P 1'
#
loop_
_entity.id
_entity.type
_entity.pdbx_description
1 polymer ?
#
loop_
_entity_poly.entity_id
_entity_poly.type
_entity_poly.pdbx_seq_one_letter_code
_entity_poly.pdbx_strand_id
1 'polypeptide(L)'
;MIRTEAVTALFLQKAKVARRAYAIVLAARSYAAGFNPDGIAVTSETILNKIIVETLREANVNRNDVEYIETHGTGTEVGDRQEVKALSDVFCENRDEPLFIGSIKSNIGHTEASSGE
;
A
#
# COMPACT_ATOMS: atom_id res chain seq x y z
N MET A 1 7.98 -9.55 -11.74
CA MET A 1 8.00 -8.15 -12.20
C MET A 1 8.22 -8.07 -13.71
N ILE A 2 7.36 -7.37 -14.44
CA ILE A 2 7.52 -7.02 -15.87
C ILE A 2 7.59 -5.49 -15.93
N ARG A 3 8.64 -4.89 -16.49
CA ARG A 3 8.75 -3.42 -16.58
C ARG A 3 7.83 -2.87 -17.66
N THR A 4 7.19 -1.74 -17.38
CA THR A 4 6.33 -1.02 -18.31
C THR A 4 6.46 0.49 -18.12
N GLU A 5 5.85 1.26 -19.01
CA GLU A 5 5.90 2.73 -19.02
C GLU A 5 4.49 3.30 -18.78
N ALA A 6 4.40 4.42 -18.08
CA ALA A 6 3.15 5.14 -17.91
C ALA A 6 3.40 6.62 -17.61
N VAL A 7 2.48 7.47 -18.07
CA VAL A 7 2.39 8.88 -17.69
C VAL A 7 1.08 9.07 -16.94
N THR A 8 1.18 9.44 -15.65
CA THR A 8 0.02 9.61 -14.76
C THR A 8 0.06 11.00 -14.14
N ALA A 9 -1.11 11.62 -13.99
CA ALA A 9 -1.25 12.90 -13.30
C ALA A 9 -2.50 12.90 -12.40
N LEU A 10 -2.35 13.44 -11.19
CA LEU A 10 -3.45 13.64 -10.24
C LEU A 10 -3.52 15.13 -9.88
N PHE A 11 -4.75 15.65 -9.72
CA PHE A 11 -4.98 17.00 -9.25
C PHE A 11 -5.58 16.97 -7.85
N LEU A 12 -4.79 17.38 -6.85
CA LEU A 12 -5.24 17.47 -5.47
C LEU A 12 -5.86 18.85 -5.20
N GLN A 13 -7.02 18.83 -4.57
CA GLN A 13 -7.75 20.03 -4.18
C GLN A 13 -8.16 19.93 -2.72
N LYS A 14 -8.30 21.09 -2.05
CA LYS A 14 -8.99 21.12 -0.76
C LYS A 14 -10.43 20.66 -0.95
N ALA A 15 -10.88 19.71 -0.14
CA ALA A 15 -12.20 19.09 -0.27
C ALA A 15 -13.35 20.12 -0.41
N LYS A 16 -13.30 21.21 0.39
CA LYS A 16 -14.36 22.25 0.38
C LYS A 16 -14.57 22.97 -0.97
N VAL A 17 -13.58 22.94 -1.87
CA VAL A 17 -13.62 23.64 -3.16
C VAL A 17 -13.54 22.70 -4.36
N ALA A 18 -13.51 21.38 -4.12
CA ALA A 18 -13.45 20.40 -5.18
C ALA A 18 -14.77 20.41 -5.96
N ARG A 19 -14.70 20.55 -7.29
CA ARG A 19 -15.87 20.42 -8.17
C ARG A 19 -16.21 18.96 -8.44
N ARG A 20 -15.20 18.10 -8.42
CA ARG A 20 -15.29 16.64 -8.54
C ARG A 20 -14.29 16.04 -7.55
N ALA A 21 -14.73 15.08 -6.76
CA ALA A 21 -13.88 14.33 -5.86
C ALA A 21 -14.08 12.83 -6.11
N TYR A 22 -13.00 12.11 -6.41
CA TYR A 22 -13.02 10.65 -6.53
C TYR A 22 -12.83 9.97 -5.17
N ALA A 23 -11.97 10.55 -4.32
CA ALA A 23 -11.69 10.09 -2.97
C ALA A 23 -11.18 11.26 -2.10
N ILE A 24 -11.08 11.02 -0.79
CA ILE A 24 -10.43 11.91 0.17
C ILE A 24 -9.21 11.18 0.73
N VAL A 25 -8.04 11.83 0.71
CA VAL A 25 -6.84 11.30 1.36
C VAL A 25 -6.96 11.56 2.86
N LEU A 26 -7.11 10.49 3.66
CA LEU A 26 -7.25 10.60 5.11
C LEU A 26 -5.90 10.74 5.82
N ALA A 27 -4.88 9.99 5.37
CA ALA A 27 -3.50 10.11 5.81
C ALA A 27 -2.56 9.60 4.71
N ALA A 28 -1.29 10.02 4.75
CA ALA A 28 -0.24 9.51 3.88
C ALA A 28 1.09 9.48 4.66
N ARG A 29 1.82 8.36 4.57
CA ARG A 29 3.11 8.16 5.25
C ARG A 29 4.10 7.47 4.32
N SER A 30 5.39 7.69 4.57
CA SER A 30 6.49 7.03 3.87
C SER A 30 7.62 6.72 4.85
N TYR A 31 8.11 5.48 4.90
CA TYR A 31 9.28 5.06 5.70
C TYR A 31 10.36 4.46 4.83
N ALA A 32 11.61 4.69 5.24
CA ALA A 32 12.74 3.90 4.75
C ALA A 32 12.79 2.55 5.49
N ALA A 33 13.15 1.48 4.77
CA ALA A 33 13.28 0.14 5.34
C ALA A 33 14.35 0.05 6.44
N GLY A 34 15.29 1.01 6.50
CA GLY A 34 16.37 1.04 7.48
C GLY A 34 17.43 -0.02 7.21
N PHE A 35 18.08 -0.49 8.28
CA PHE A 35 19.08 -1.57 8.18
C PHE A 35 18.38 -2.93 8.10
N ASN A 36 18.79 -3.75 7.13
CA ASN A 36 18.38 -5.13 6.99
C ASN A 36 19.62 -6.01 6.76
N PRO A 37 19.89 -7.04 7.60
CA PRO A 37 21.07 -7.89 7.47
C PRO A 37 21.12 -8.64 6.14
N ASP A 38 19.96 -8.91 5.52
CA ASP A 38 19.84 -9.63 4.26
C ASP A 38 20.05 -8.72 3.02
N GLY A 39 20.24 -7.42 3.24
CA GLY A 39 20.60 -6.43 2.23
C GLY A 39 19.58 -5.31 2.05
N ILE A 40 20.01 -4.23 1.38
CA ILE A 40 19.21 -2.99 1.22
C ILE A 40 17.95 -3.17 0.36
N ALA A 41 17.95 -4.16 -0.53
CA ALA A 41 16.82 -4.44 -1.43
C ALA A 41 15.77 -5.35 -0.79
N VAL A 42 16.01 -5.84 0.44
CA VAL A 42 15.08 -6.75 1.12
C VAL A 42 14.06 -5.94 1.91
N THR A 43 12.79 -6.18 1.60
CA THR A 43 11.65 -5.60 2.30
C THR A 43 11.64 -5.98 3.79
N SER A 44 11.11 -5.09 4.63
CA SER A 44 11.06 -5.29 6.08
C SER A 44 9.62 -5.36 6.55
N GLU A 45 9.18 -6.57 6.91
CA GLU A 45 7.85 -6.84 7.44
C GLU A 45 7.54 -5.98 8.67
N THR A 46 8.53 -5.77 9.55
CA THR A 46 8.39 -4.94 10.75
C THR A 46 8.09 -3.48 10.40
N ILE A 47 8.77 -2.94 9.39
CA ILE A 47 8.55 -1.55 8.94
C ILE A 47 7.19 -1.43 8.23
N LEU A 48 6.80 -2.43 7.44
CA LEU A 48 5.48 -2.50 6.79
C LEU A 48 4.35 -2.52 7.83
N ASN A 49 4.42 -3.41 8.82
CA ASN A 49 3.46 -3.43 9.93
C ASN A 49 3.35 -2.07 10.62
N LYS A 50 4.50 -1.46 10.94
CA LYS A 50 4.55 -0.18 11.65
C LYS A 50 3.91 0.96 10.84
N ILE A 51 4.27 1.10 9.56
CA ILE A 51 3.76 2.19 8.73
C ILE A 51 2.24 2.05 8.53
N ILE A 52 1.72 0.83 8.36
CA ILE A 52 0.27 0.59 8.23
C ILE A 52 -0.46 1.01 9.52
N VAL A 53 -0.03 0.51 10.68
CA VAL A 53 -0.69 0.80 11.97
C VAL A 53 -0.67 2.29 12.29
N GLU A 54 0.45 2.97 12.03
CA GLU A 54 0.55 4.41 12.29
C GLU A 54 -0.27 5.25 11.29
N THR A 55 -0.39 4.79 10.04
CA THR A 55 -1.26 5.44 9.03
C THR A 55 -2.73 5.30 9.40
N LEU A 56 -3.19 4.12 9.81
CA LEU A 56 -4.56 3.89 10.28
C LEU A 56 -4.89 4.78 11.48
N ARG A 57 -3.94 4.88 12.43
CA ARG A 57 -4.10 5.73 13.61
C ARG A 57 -4.21 7.21 13.26
N GLU A 58 -3.36 7.71 12.35
CA GLU A 58 -3.44 9.10 11.90
C GLU A 58 -4.72 9.39 11.12
N ALA A 59 -5.15 8.45 10.27
CA ALA A 59 -6.40 8.54 9.52
C ALA A 59 -7.64 8.42 10.41
N ASN A 60 -7.49 7.97 11.66
CA ASN A 60 -8.58 7.60 12.56
C ASN A 60 -9.55 6.59 11.91
N VAL A 61 -8.99 5.56 11.26
CA VAL A 61 -9.72 4.49 10.57
C VAL A 61 -9.54 3.17 11.32
N ASN A 62 -10.63 2.44 11.54
CA ASN A 62 -10.55 1.08 12.07
C ASN A 62 -10.08 0.12 10.96
N ARG A 63 -9.15 -0.79 11.27
CA ARG A 63 -8.68 -1.82 10.34
C ARG A 63 -9.82 -2.64 9.72
N ASN A 64 -10.92 -2.83 10.46
CA ASN A 64 -12.09 -3.59 9.98
C ASN A 64 -12.92 -2.81 8.95
N ASP A 65 -12.78 -1.48 8.89
CA ASP A 65 -13.47 -0.64 7.91
C ASP A 65 -12.75 -0.60 6.54
N VAL A 66 -11.52 -1.15 6.47
CA VAL A 66 -10.78 -1.23 5.21
C VAL A 66 -11.30 -2.41 4.39
N GLU A 67 -11.91 -2.13 3.24
CA GLU A 67 -12.49 -3.15 2.36
C GLU A 67 -11.48 -3.71 1.35
N TYR A 68 -10.59 -2.84 0.85
CA TYR A 68 -9.65 -3.16 -0.22
C TYR A 68 -8.27 -2.54 0.02
N ILE A 69 -7.21 -3.27 -0.35
CA ILE A 69 -5.84 -2.77 -0.41
C ILE A 69 -5.25 -3.03 -1.79
N GLU A 70 -4.83 -1.96 -2.46
CA GLU A 70 -3.97 -2.02 -3.63
C GLU A 70 -2.52 -2.27 -3.15
N THR A 71 -1.97 -3.43 -3.49
CA THR A 71 -0.65 -3.88 -3.03
C THR A 71 0.47 -3.49 -3.99
N HIS A 72 1.71 -3.49 -3.49
CA HIS A 72 2.90 -3.42 -4.32
C HIS A 72 2.90 -4.57 -5.32
N GLY A 73 2.74 -5.81 -4.86
CA GLY A 73 2.43 -6.96 -5.71
C GLY A 73 3.33 -7.08 -6.93
N THR A 74 4.65 -7.02 -6.73
CA THR A 74 5.62 -7.04 -7.84
C THR A 74 5.81 -8.41 -8.47
N GLY A 75 5.20 -9.44 -7.88
CA GLY A 75 5.40 -10.82 -8.28
C GLY A 75 6.76 -11.34 -7.85
N THR A 76 7.33 -10.82 -6.75
CA THR A 76 8.59 -11.30 -6.20
C THR A 76 8.31 -12.25 -5.05
N GLU A 77 8.96 -13.41 -5.03
CA GLU A 77 8.63 -14.45 -4.04
C GLU A 77 8.80 -13.97 -2.59
N VAL A 78 9.89 -13.24 -2.31
CA VAL A 78 10.19 -12.72 -0.97
C VAL A 78 9.34 -11.49 -0.65
N GLY A 79 9.27 -10.52 -1.58
CA GLY A 79 8.55 -9.26 -1.35
C GLY A 79 7.06 -9.48 -1.15
N ASP A 80 6.41 -10.24 -2.04
CA ASP A 80 4.97 -10.51 -1.95
C ASP A 80 4.64 -11.31 -0.69
N ARG A 81 5.49 -12.25 -0.26
CA ARG A 81 5.30 -13.00 0.99
C ARG A 81 5.33 -12.08 2.22
N GLN A 82 6.30 -11.16 2.28
CA GLN A 82 6.43 -10.23 3.40
C GLN A 82 5.32 -9.18 3.41
N GLU A 83 4.93 -8.69 2.23
CA GLU A 83 3.82 -7.74 2.08
C GLU A 83 2.49 -8.36 2.55
N VAL A 84 2.12 -9.51 2.00
CA VAL A 84 0.87 -10.20 2.37
C VAL A 84 0.88 -10.60 3.86
N LYS A 85 2.04 -11.01 4.39
CA LYS A 85 2.16 -11.32 5.81
C LYS A 85 1.91 -10.10 6.69
N ALA A 86 2.51 -8.94 6.38
CA ALA A 86 2.26 -7.71 7.12
C ALA A 86 0.78 -7.28 7.05
N LEU A 87 0.14 -7.41 5.88
CA LEU A 87 -1.30 -7.14 5.76
C LEU A 87 -2.14 -8.09 6.61
N SER A 88 -1.82 -9.39 6.59
CA SER A 88 -2.51 -10.38 7.41
C SER A 88 -2.37 -10.08 8.90
N ASP A 89 -1.16 -9.76 9.35
CA ASP A 89 -0.86 -9.46 10.76
C ASP A 89 -1.62 -8.21 11.26
N VAL A 90 -1.78 -7.18 10.41
CA VAL A 90 -2.50 -5.96 10.81
C VAL A 90 -4.01 -6.10 10.68
N PHE A 91 -4.51 -6.60 9.54
CA PHE A 91 -5.92 -6.46 9.15
C PHE A 91 -6.79 -7.69 9.41
N CYS A 92 -6.24 -8.90 9.41
CA CYS A 92 -7.06 -10.11 9.40
C CYS A 92 -7.41 -10.64 10.79
N GLU A 93 -6.75 -10.16 11.84
CA GLU A 93 -7.03 -10.59 13.21
C GLU A 93 -8.41 -10.07 13.68
N ASN A 94 -9.29 -10.99 14.08
CA ASN A 94 -10.66 -10.69 14.51
C ASN A 94 -11.49 -9.94 13.46
N ARG A 95 -11.28 -10.30 12.19
CA ARG A 95 -12.03 -9.74 11.06
C ARG A 95 -13.08 -10.74 10.60
N ASP A 96 -14.33 -10.30 10.51
CA ASP A 96 -15.47 -11.16 10.14
C ASP A 96 -15.57 -11.36 8.62
N GLU A 97 -15.36 -10.30 7.85
CA GLU A 97 -15.40 -10.30 6.38
C GLU A 97 -13.98 -10.36 5.80
N PRO A 98 -13.76 -10.95 4.62
CA PRO A 98 -12.44 -10.96 4.01
C PRO A 98 -11.93 -9.53 3.73
N LEU A 99 -10.62 -9.36 3.80
CA LEU A 99 -9.95 -8.19 3.21
C LEU A 99 -9.66 -8.51 1.75
N PHE A 100 -10.14 -7.68 0.83
CA PHE A 100 -9.78 -7.82 -0.57
C PHE A 100 -8.42 -7.16 -0.83
N ILE A 101 -7.54 -7.87 -1.53
CA ILE A 101 -6.26 -7.33 -1.99
C ILE A 101 -6.14 -7.51 -3.50
N GLY A 102 -5.45 -6.60 -4.16
CA GLY A 102 -5.16 -6.70 -5.59
C GLY A 102 -3.89 -5.96 -5.97
N SER A 103 -3.45 -6.14 -7.22
CA SER A 103 -2.35 -5.37 -7.80
C SER A 103 -2.58 -5.18 -9.30
N ILE A 104 -2.67 -3.92 -9.71
CA ILE A 104 -2.77 -3.51 -11.11
C ILE A 104 -1.55 -3.94 -11.92
N LYS A 105 -0.40 -4.17 -11.26
CA LYS A 105 0.85 -4.60 -11.90
C LYS A 105 0.70 -5.97 -12.57
N SER A 106 -0.25 -6.80 -12.14
CA SER A 106 -0.60 -8.06 -12.81
C SER A 106 -1.25 -7.86 -14.19
N ASN A 107 -1.92 -6.72 -14.40
CA ASN A 107 -2.60 -6.38 -15.65
C ASN A 107 -1.70 -5.59 -16.61
N ILE A 108 -0.91 -4.65 -16.08
CA ILE A 108 -0.18 -3.66 -16.91
C ILE A 108 1.32 -3.65 -16.69
N GLY A 109 1.86 -4.56 -15.88
CA GLY A 109 3.27 -4.53 -15.47
C GLY A 109 3.59 -3.41 -14.47
N HIS A 110 4.86 -3.28 -14.15
CA HIS A 110 5.40 -2.33 -13.19
C HIS A 110 5.94 -1.10 -13.89
N THR A 111 5.24 0.02 -13.71
CA THR A 111 5.53 1.33 -14.28
C THR A 111 6.60 2.13 -13.52
N GLU A 112 7.43 1.43 -12.74
CA GLU A 112 8.49 1.96 -11.89
C GLU A 112 8.06 3.19 -11.07
N ALA A 113 8.60 4.38 -11.34
CA ALA A 113 8.27 5.61 -10.63
C ALA A 113 6.80 6.06 -10.79
N SER A 114 6.09 5.57 -11.79
CA SER A 114 4.66 5.83 -12.03
C SER A 114 3.76 4.75 -11.41
N SER A 115 4.27 3.92 -10.49
CA SER A 115 3.51 2.80 -9.89
C SER A 115 2.56 3.18 -8.77
N GLY A 116 2.75 4.36 -8.16
CA GLY A 116 1.84 4.90 -7.13
C GLY A 116 2.27 4.64 -5.68
N GLU A 117 3.55 4.31 -5.45
CA GLU A 117 4.13 4.01 -4.12
C GLU A 117 5.31 4.92 -3.75
#